data_AF-A0A9D6RQF6-F1
#
_entry.id   AF-A0A9D6RQF6-F1
#
_cell.length_a   1.000
_cell.length_b   1.000
_cell.length_c   1.000
_cell.angle_alpha   90.00
_cell.angle_beta   90.00
_cell.angle_gamma   90.00
#
_symmetry.space_group_name_H-M   'P 1'
#
loop_
_entity.id
_entity.type
_entity.pdbx_description
1 polymer ?
#
loop_
_entity_poly.entity_id
_entity_poly.type
_entity_poly.pdbx_seq_one_letter_code
_entity_poly.pdbx_strand_id
1 'polypeptide(L)'
;MLHVLVLIALLLSAGCSGPSEPARQPTPTPTVVEVAPLDLSTPEPEEPDVADLIEEGVELASGKQYEQAVPVLERAEALAPDDLKVHQWLFVCYKNLEAEPGRETMAHRHARRVVELAGGSLQARQARDYLDMVAEMPEIPRQAGKIPQDVSGWEKASWGMSEAELQAAYGGKLQSLDDSDYWYYSYAHEDERLYTRRMMAGEWYEAVFGLDSQGRLSGIYMRPEHYKATTPEDFLAVEKMLILRYGPPHDASGSGTDAIRNWRFPSTTIRLNRYGGQVIAVEYKPTRR
;
A
#
# COMPACT_ATOMS: atom_id res chain seq x y z
N MET A 1 -34.11 38.31 -26.71
CA MET A 1 -34.69 37.99 -28.04
C MET A 1 -34.00 36.74 -28.57
N LEU A 2 -34.77 35.85 -29.22
CA LEU A 2 -34.43 34.78 -30.18
C LEU A 2 -32.96 34.28 -30.21
N HIS A 3 -32.68 32.96 -30.16
CA HIS A 3 -33.28 31.93 -31.02
C HIS A 3 -33.50 30.56 -30.35
N VAL A 4 -34.31 29.73 -31.02
CA VAL A 4 -34.83 28.40 -30.62
C VAL A 4 -34.86 27.51 -31.90
N LEU A 5 -34.82 26.16 -31.74
CA LEU A 5 -34.82 25.09 -32.78
C LEU A 5 -33.49 24.94 -33.56
N VAL A 6 -32.99 23.73 -33.87
CA VAL A 6 -33.35 22.79 -34.97
C VAL A 6 -32.41 21.55 -34.81
N LEU A 7 -32.70 20.24 -35.02
CA LEU A 7 -33.88 19.46 -35.47
C LEU A 7 -33.91 18.05 -34.81
N ILE A 8 -34.43 17.02 -35.49
CA ILE A 8 -34.57 15.58 -35.15
C ILE A 8 -34.15 14.72 -36.37
N ALA A 9 -33.52 13.55 -36.17
CA ALA A 9 -33.68 12.26 -36.90
C ALA A 9 -32.52 11.30 -36.53
N LEU A 10 -32.67 10.12 -35.92
CA LEU A 10 -33.42 8.89 -36.31
C LEU A 10 -32.77 8.14 -37.50
N LEU A 11 -32.05 7.05 -37.21
CA LEU A 11 -31.84 5.93 -38.14
C LEU A 11 -31.63 4.61 -37.36
N LEU A 12 -32.47 3.62 -37.66
CA LEU A 12 -32.36 2.24 -37.21
C LEU A 12 -31.52 1.43 -38.21
N SER A 13 -30.70 0.51 -37.73
CA SER A 13 -30.37 -0.70 -38.49
C SER A 13 -30.18 -1.90 -37.55
N ALA A 14 -31.11 -2.85 -37.63
CA ALA A 14 -30.97 -4.14 -36.99
C ALA A 14 -30.08 -5.05 -37.87
N GLY A 15 -29.09 -5.70 -37.27
CA GLY A 15 -28.20 -6.66 -37.92
C GLY A 15 -28.27 -8.02 -37.26
N CYS A 16 -29.35 -8.78 -37.50
CA CYS A 16 -29.41 -10.19 -37.11
C CYS A 16 -28.65 -11.04 -38.14
N SER A 17 -27.51 -11.61 -37.74
CA SER A 17 -26.84 -12.69 -38.48
C SER A 17 -26.76 -13.91 -37.57
N GLY A 18 -27.49 -14.97 -37.92
CA GLY A 18 -27.54 -16.21 -37.15
C GLY A 18 -26.27 -17.07 -37.29
N PRO A 19 -26.09 -18.08 -36.43
CA PRO A 19 -24.94 -18.98 -36.49
C PRO A 19 -25.05 -19.93 -37.68
N SER A 20 -24.01 -19.97 -38.52
CA SER A 20 -23.85 -21.00 -39.55
C SER A 20 -23.41 -22.32 -38.90
N GLU A 21 -24.30 -23.32 -38.88
CA GLU A 21 -24.02 -24.67 -38.40
C GLU A 21 -23.09 -25.41 -39.40
N PRO A 22 -21.84 -25.78 -39.04
CA PRO A 22 -20.95 -26.50 -39.93
C PRO A 22 -21.36 -27.96 -40.09
N ALA A 23 -21.25 -28.49 -41.31
CA ALA A 23 -21.70 -29.84 -41.65
C ALA A 23 -21.01 -30.93 -40.82
N ARG A 24 -21.82 -31.88 -40.33
CA ARG A 24 -21.33 -33.07 -39.60
C ARG A 24 -20.48 -33.95 -40.53
N GLN A 25 -19.17 -34.00 -40.27
CA GLN A 25 -18.29 -34.99 -40.87
C GLN A 25 -18.59 -36.39 -40.30
N PRO A 26 -18.44 -37.48 -41.09
CA PRO A 26 -18.65 -38.84 -40.60
C PRO A 26 -17.63 -39.18 -39.51
N THR A 27 -18.12 -39.66 -38.37
CA THR A 27 -17.28 -40.00 -37.22
C THR A 27 -16.37 -41.19 -37.56
N PRO A 28 -15.03 -41.06 -37.47
CA PRO A 28 -14.15 -42.21 -37.63
C PRO A 28 -14.35 -43.18 -36.46
N THR A 29 -14.41 -44.48 -36.76
CA THR A 29 -14.48 -45.54 -35.76
C THR A 29 -13.29 -45.40 -34.79
N PRO A 30 -13.50 -45.42 -33.46
CA PRO A 30 -12.41 -45.28 -32.51
C PRO A 30 -11.50 -46.51 -32.57
N THR A 31 -10.33 -46.35 -33.16
CA THR A 31 -9.22 -47.29 -32.97
C THR A 31 -8.88 -47.28 -31.48
N VAL A 32 -9.11 -48.41 -30.80
CA VAL A 32 -8.66 -48.60 -29.42
C VAL A 32 -7.14 -48.72 -29.44
N VAL A 33 -6.47 -47.58 -29.38
CA VAL A 33 -5.05 -47.52 -29.07
C VAL A 33 -4.92 -47.88 -27.60
N GLU A 34 -4.24 -48.99 -27.31
CA GLU A 34 -3.87 -49.38 -25.97
C GLU A 34 -2.82 -48.38 -25.45
N VAL A 35 -3.28 -47.30 -24.85
CA VAL A 35 -2.42 -46.26 -24.28
C VAL A 35 -1.71 -46.87 -23.09
N ALA A 36 -0.42 -47.20 -23.26
CA ALA A 36 0.46 -47.58 -22.17
C ALA A 36 0.31 -46.56 -21.02
N PRO A 37 0.27 -47.01 -19.75
CA PRO A 37 0.03 -46.11 -18.63
C PRO A 37 1.07 -44.99 -18.67
N LEU A 38 0.61 -43.78 -18.95
CA LEU A 38 1.42 -42.58 -18.86
C LEU A 38 1.86 -42.46 -17.40
N ASP A 39 3.15 -42.66 -17.18
CA ASP A 39 3.80 -42.39 -15.90
C ASP A 39 3.77 -40.88 -15.67
N LEU A 40 2.62 -40.40 -15.19
CA LEU A 40 2.37 -39.02 -14.78
C LEU A 40 2.97 -38.76 -13.40
N SER A 41 4.18 -39.26 -13.16
CA SER A 41 5.12 -38.71 -12.20
C SER A 41 5.49 -37.31 -12.68
N THR A 42 4.55 -36.36 -12.52
CA THR A 42 4.82 -34.93 -12.66
C THR A 42 5.99 -34.63 -11.74
N PRO A 43 7.14 -34.14 -12.26
CA PRO A 43 8.28 -33.86 -11.42
C PRO A 43 7.84 -32.86 -10.35
N GLU A 44 7.90 -33.30 -9.10
CA GLU A 44 7.62 -32.44 -7.95
C GLU A 44 8.60 -31.27 -8.07
N PRO A 45 8.11 -30.01 -8.07
CA PRO A 45 8.97 -28.87 -8.34
C PRO A 45 10.06 -28.83 -7.27
N GLU A 46 11.31 -29.04 -7.69
CA GLU A 46 12.46 -29.03 -6.80
C GLU A 46 12.45 -27.72 -6.00
N GLU A 47 12.40 -27.82 -4.68
CA GLU A 47 12.43 -26.64 -3.82
C GLU A 47 13.76 -25.90 -4.10
N PRO A 48 13.75 -24.60 -4.40
CA PRO A 48 14.94 -23.89 -4.81
C PRO A 48 15.97 -23.90 -3.67
N ASP A 49 17.25 -24.10 -4.03
CA ASP A 49 18.33 -24.10 -3.05
C ASP A 49 18.36 -22.75 -2.32
N VAL A 50 18.61 -22.80 -1.02
CA VAL A 50 18.85 -21.61 -0.20
C VAL A 50 20.01 -20.80 -0.78
N ALA A 51 21.02 -21.46 -1.35
CA ALA A 51 22.13 -20.79 -2.03
C ALA A 51 21.65 -19.92 -3.20
N ASP A 52 20.76 -20.44 -4.05
CA ASP A 52 20.22 -19.75 -5.21
C ASP A 52 19.36 -18.55 -4.79
N LEU A 53 18.46 -18.73 -3.80
CA LEU A 53 17.65 -17.65 -3.24
C LEU A 53 18.51 -16.53 -2.63
N ILE A 54 19.61 -16.89 -1.96
CA ILE A 54 20.55 -15.91 -1.43
C ILE A 54 21.24 -15.17 -2.58
N GLU A 55 21.68 -15.84 -3.64
CA GLU A 55 22.36 -15.21 -4.77
C GLU A 55 21.44 -14.25 -5.54
N GLU A 56 20.22 -14.69 -5.89
CA GLU A 56 19.18 -13.86 -6.52
C GLU A 56 18.85 -12.62 -5.65
N GLY A 57 18.61 -12.83 -4.36
CA GLY A 57 18.31 -11.75 -3.42
C GLY A 57 19.45 -10.73 -3.27
N VAL A 58 20.70 -11.20 -3.32
CA VAL A 58 21.91 -10.34 -3.30
C VAL A 58 22.06 -9.56 -4.61
N GLU A 59 21.80 -10.17 -5.76
CA GLU A 59 21.87 -9.49 -7.07
C GLU A 59 20.84 -8.36 -7.13
N LEU A 60 19.57 -8.64 -6.79
CA LEU A 60 18.50 -7.64 -6.73
C LEU A 60 18.84 -6.50 -5.77
N ALA A 61 19.32 -6.81 -4.55
CA ALA A 61 19.69 -5.80 -3.57
C ALA A 61 20.91 -4.96 -4.00
N SER A 62 21.88 -5.57 -4.71
CA SER A 62 23.03 -4.86 -5.30
C SER A 62 22.60 -3.94 -6.44
N GLY A 63 21.61 -4.35 -7.22
CA GLY A 63 20.91 -3.52 -8.21
C GLY A 63 20.02 -2.42 -7.62
N LYS A 64 19.93 -2.32 -6.29
CA LYS A 64 19.02 -1.43 -5.53
C LYS A 64 17.53 -1.69 -5.76
N GLN A 65 17.17 -2.88 -6.25
CA GLN A 65 15.79 -3.34 -6.38
C GLN A 65 15.31 -3.91 -5.03
N TYR A 66 15.38 -3.09 -3.99
CA TYR A 66 15.21 -3.55 -2.60
C TYR A 66 13.82 -4.17 -2.35
N GLU A 67 12.77 -3.61 -2.95
CA GLU A 67 11.39 -4.11 -2.89
C GLU A 67 11.27 -5.53 -3.46
N GLN A 68 12.07 -5.86 -4.48
CA GLN A 68 12.08 -7.17 -5.14
C GLN A 68 13.00 -8.16 -4.39
N ALA A 69 14.09 -7.67 -3.81
CA ALA A 69 15.04 -8.48 -3.06
C ALA A 69 14.47 -9.03 -1.73
N VAL A 70 13.65 -8.24 -1.01
CA VAL A 70 13.07 -8.64 0.29
C VAL A 70 12.33 -9.99 0.23
N PRO A 71 11.31 -10.22 -0.61
CA PRO A 71 10.56 -11.47 -0.60
C PRO A 71 11.40 -12.70 -0.99
N VAL A 72 12.48 -12.53 -1.77
CA VAL A 72 13.42 -13.62 -2.08
C VAL A 72 14.28 -13.94 -0.85
N LEU A 73 14.82 -12.92 -0.20
CA LEU A 73 15.65 -13.06 1.00
C LEU A 73 14.86 -13.53 2.24
N GLU A 74 13.57 -13.19 2.36
CA GLU A 74 12.69 -13.71 3.42
C GLU A 74 12.39 -15.20 3.24
N ARG A 75 12.28 -15.69 1.99
CA ARG A 75 12.23 -17.14 1.71
C ARG A 75 13.53 -17.82 2.10
N ALA A 76 14.68 -17.20 1.85
CA ALA A 76 15.96 -17.69 2.34
C ALA A 76 16.04 -17.67 3.89
N GLU A 77 15.51 -16.64 4.58
CA GLU A 77 15.42 -16.62 6.06
C GLU A 77 14.56 -17.77 6.59
N ALA A 78 13.45 -18.08 5.93
CA ALA A 78 12.56 -19.17 6.34
C ALA A 78 13.24 -20.56 6.26
N LEU A 79 14.14 -20.76 5.30
CA LEU A 79 14.89 -22.01 5.12
C LEU A 79 16.20 -22.06 5.93
N ALA A 80 16.86 -20.91 6.14
CA ALA A 80 18.10 -20.79 6.90
C ALA A 80 18.06 -19.58 7.87
N PRO A 81 17.34 -19.67 9.01
CA PRO A 81 17.07 -18.56 9.92
C PRO A 81 18.27 -18.08 10.76
N ASP A 82 19.44 -18.69 10.56
CA ASP A 82 20.71 -18.34 11.19
C ASP A 82 21.78 -17.93 10.15
N ASP A 83 21.43 -17.82 8.86
CA ASP A 83 22.40 -17.43 7.84
C ASP A 83 22.74 -15.92 7.93
N LEU A 84 24.02 -15.66 8.16
CA LEU A 84 24.54 -14.30 8.32
C LEU A 84 24.36 -13.44 7.06
N LYS A 85 24.49 -14.01 5.86
CA LYS A 85 24.40 -13.28 4.59
C LYS A 85 22.95 -12.88 4.33
N VAL A 86 21.98 -13.73 4.63
CA VAL A 86 20.54 -13.40 4.61
C VAL A 86 20.24 -12.19 5.48
N HIS A 87 20.58 -12.21 6.77
CA HIS A 87 20.26 -11.08 7.65
C HIS A 87 21.05 -9.81 7.30
N GLN A 88 22.27 -9.92 6.75
CA GLN A 88 23.02 -8.77 6.24
C GLN A 88 22.28 -8.06 5.11
N TRP A 89 21.77 -8.82 4.13
CA TRP A 89 21.09 -8.24 2.98
C TRP A 89 19.67 -7.79 3.29
N LEU A 90 18.93 -8.51 4.16
CA LEU A 90 17.65 -8.02 4.68
C LEU A 90 17.82 -6.70 5.48
N PHE A 91 18.87 -6.58 6.30
CA PHE A 91 19.20 -5.30 6.94
C PHE A 91 19.46 -4.19 5.92
N VAL A 92 20.22 -4.46 4.86
CA VAL A 92 20.49 -3.49 3.79
C VAL A 92 19.19 -3.07 3.09
N CYS A 93 18.34 -4.01 2.66
CA CYS A 93 17.08 -3.69 2.00
C CYS A 93 16.15 -2.88 2.91
N TYR A 94 15.85 -3.38 4.11
CA TYR A 94 14.92 -2.69 5.01
C TYR A 94 15.42 -1.30 5.43
N LYS A 95 16.73 -1.11 5.65
CA LYS A 95 17.29 0.22 5.98
C LYS A 95 17.10 1.24 4.84
N ASN A 96 16.97 0.80 3.59
CA ASN A 96 16.72 1.69 2.45
C ASN A 96 15.22 1.87 2.14
N LEU A 97 14.36 0.93 2.53
CA LEU A 97 12.91 0.97 2.32
C LEU A 97 12.15 1.68 3.45
N GLU A 98 12.64 1.58 4.69
CA GLU A 98 11.99 2.14 5.87
C GLU A 98 12.23 3.66 5.97
N ALA A 99 11.13 4.43 5.91
CA ALA A 99 11.18 5.90 5.90
C ALA A 99 11.76 6.52 7.18
N GLU A 100 11.58 5.85 8.33
CA GLU A 100 12.05 6.28 9.65
C GLU A 100 12.70 5.09 10.37
N PRO A 101 13.95 5.20 10.84
CA PRO A 101 14.60 4.15 11.62
C PRO A 101 14.00 4.05 13.04
N GLY A 102 14.00 2.85 13.63
CA GLY A 102 13.45 2.66 14.98
C GLY A 102 13.55 1.23 15.50
N ARG A 103 13.33 1.04 16.80
CA ARG A 103 13.57 -0.26 17.48
C ARG A 103 12.60 -1.38 17.07
N GLU A 104 11.47 -1.02 16.46
CA GLU A 104 10.40 -1.93 16.05
C GLU A 104 10.41 -2.19 14.53
N THR A 105 11.39 -1.65 13.81
CA THR A 105 11.50 -1.80 12.37
C THR A 105 12.25 -3.09 12.00
N MET A 106 12.05 -3.58 10.78
CA MET A 106 12.71 -4.78 10.30
C MET A 106 14.21 -4.55 10.13
N ALA A 107 14.65 -3.35 9.71
CA ALA A 107 16.08 -3.03 9.67
C ALA A 107 16.74 -3.20 11.05
N HIS A 108 16.08 -2.77 12.13
CA HIS A 108 16.58 -2.97 13.50
C HIS A 108 16.59 -4.46 13.91
N ARG A 109 15.56 -5.25 13.58
CA ARG A 109 15.56 -6.72 13.79
C ARG A 109 16.76 -7.38 13.11
N HIS A 110 16.98 -7.11 11.83
CA HIS A 110 18.07 -7.74 11.08
C HIS A 110 19.44 -7.20 11.49
N ALA A 111 19.58 -5.91 11.78
CA ALA A 111 20.81 -5.33 12.33
C ALA A 111 21.23 -6.02 13.64
N ARG A 112 20.29 -6.23 14.57
CA ARG A 112 20.55 -7.00 15.79
C ARG A 112 21.07 -8.41 15.48
N ARG A 113 20.42 -9.13 14.57
CA ARG A 113 20.81 -10.50 14.22
C ARG A 113 22.21 -10.57 13.59
N VAL A 114 22.57 -9.60 12.75
CA VAL A 114 23.93 -9.46 12.19
C VAL A 114 24.98 -9.24 13.29
N VAL A 115 24.67 -8.45 14.31
CA VAL A 115 25.59 -8.22 15.45
C VAL A 115 25.66 -9.44 16.37
N GLU A 116 24.57 -10.17 16.57
CA GLU A 116 24.55 -11.43 17.34
C GLU A 116 25.40 -12.52 16.65
N LEU A 117 25.24 -12.69 15.33
CA LEU A 117 25.94 -13.71 14.54
C LEU A 117 27.42 -13.37 14.24
N ALA A 118 27.78 -12.08 14.14
CA ALA A 118 29.09 -11.65 13.64
C ALA A 118 29.70 -10.47 14.39
N GLY A 119 29.38 -10.29 15.69
CA GLY A 119 29.61 -9.04 16.44
C GLY A 119 31.01 -8.44 16.39
N GLY A 120 32.08 -9.24 16.32
CA GLY A 120 33.47 -8.77 16.21
C GLY A 120 33.93 -8.39 14.78
N SER A 121 33.14 -8.66 13.76
CA SER A 121 33.53 -8.52 12.36
C SER A 121 33.46 -7.08 11.82
N LEU A 122 34.12 -6.83 10.69
CA LEU A 122 33.95 -5.58 9.93
C LEU A 122 32.55 -5.50 9.30
N GLN A 123 32.01 -6.65 8.90
CA GLN A 123 30.69 -6.79 8.30
C GLN A 123 29.57 -6.33 9.26
N ALA A 124 29.71 -6.64 10.56
CA ALA A 124 28.77 -6.18 11.59
C ALA A 124 28.88 -4.69 11.95
N ARG A 125 29.87 -3.95 11.43
CA ARG A 125 30.07 -2.54 11.77
C ARG A 125 28.87 -1.67 11.40
N GLN A 126 28.39 -1.76 10.16
CA GLN A 126 27.24 -0.95 9.71
C GLN A 126 25.96 -1.25 10.49
N ALA A 127 25.80 -2.49 10.96
CA ALA A 127 24.68 -2.88 11.81
C ALA A 127 24.83 -2.26 13.22
N ARG A 128 26.02 -2.30 13.83
CA ARG A 128 26.29 -1.60 15.10
C ARG A 128 26.05 -0.10 14.99
N ASP A 129 26.65 0.56 14.00
CA ASP A 129 26.49 2.00 13.77
C ASP A 129 25.00 2.40 13.63
N TYR A 130 24.16 1.55 13.02
CA TYR A 130 22.70 1.74 12.93
C TYR A 130 21.97 1.50 14.26
N LEU A 131 22.34 0.46 15.03
CA LEU A 131 21.75 0.19 16.34
C LEU A 131 22.08 1.27 17.36
N ASP A 132 23.31 1.79 17.35
CA ASP A 132 23.75 2.88 18.22
C ASP A 132 22.94 4.16 17.90
N MET A 133 22.79 4.51 16.61
CA MET A 133 21.92 5.59 16.16
C MET A 133 20.46 5.41 16.64
N VAL A 134 19.88 4.21 16.49
CA VAL A 134 18.50 3.90 16.93
C VAL A 134 18.37 3.86 18.47
N ALA A 135 19.45 3.62 19.20
CA ALA A 135 19.49 3.72 20.66
C ALA A 135 19.51 5.18 21.13
N GLU A 136 20.26 6.05 20.44
CA GLU A 136 20.33 7.50 20.70
C GLU A 136 19.07 8.27 20.27
N MET A 137 18.30 7.75 19.31
CA MET A 137 17.01 8.33 18.95
C MET A 137 16.10 8.41 20.19
N PRO A 138 15.45 9.55 20.44
CA PRO A 138 14.50 9.66 21.54
C PRO A 138 13.38 8.65 21.30
N GLU A 139 13.16 7.76 22.27
CA GLU A 139 11.99 6.89 22.25
C GLU A 139 10.75 7.78 22.14
N ILE A 140 10.08 7.75 20.97
CA ILE A 140 8.70 8.21 20.87
C ILE A 140 7.94 7.30 21.83
N PRO A 141 7.46 7.79 22.98
CA PRO A 141 6.98 6.89 24.00
C PRO A 141 5.77 6.15 23.44
N ARG A 142 5.83 4.82 23.34
CA ARG A 142 4.66 3.99 23.11
C ARG A 142 3.59 4.47 24.10
N GLN A 143 2.54 5.13 23.63
CA GLN A 143 1.50 5.69 24.49
C GLN A 143 0.55 4.58 24.99
N ALA A 144 1.14 3.55 25.60
CA ALA A 144 0.43 2.50 26.30
C ALA A 144 -0.29 3.11 27.52
N GLY A 145 -1.56 3.46 27.34
CA GLY A 145 -2.41 4.01 28.40
C GLY A 145 -2.43 5.54 28.54
N LYS A 146 -1.74 6.30 27.68
CA LYS A 146 -2.07 7.73 27.50
C LYS A 146 -3.07 7.85 26.36
N ILE A 147 -4.14 8.63 26.59
CA ILE A 147 -5.06 9.03 25.52
C ILE A 147 -4.19 9.70 24.44
N PRO A 148 -4.22 9.22 23.18
CA PRO A 148 -3.42 9.81 22.12
C PRO A 148 -3.60 11.33 22.07
N GLN A 149 -2.50 12.05 21.92
CA GLN A 149 -2.55 13.51 21.76
C GLN A 149 -3.53 13.86 20.65
N ASP A 150 -4.43 14.81 20.91
CA ASP A 150 -5.47 15.17 19.95
C ASP A 150 -4.86 15.62 18.62
N VAL A 151 -5.41 15.08 17.54
CA VAL A 151 -4.98 15.32 16.18
C VAL A 151 -5.90 16.40 15.63
N SER A 152 -5.45 17.65 15.49
CA SER A 152 -6.31 18.78 15.09
C SER A 152 -6.33 19.06 13.58
N GLY A 153 -6.14 18.02 12.77
CA GLY A 153 -5.95 18.11 11.31
C GLY A 153 -5.01 17.03 10.80
N TRP A 154 -4.15 17.37 9.83
CA TRP A 154 -3.11 16.48 9.31
C TRP A 154 -1.86 17.27 8.92
N GLU A 155 -0.70 16.85 9.42
CA GLU A 155 0.59 17.54 9.26
C GLU A 155 0.52 19.05 9.56
N LYS A 156 0.40 19.89 8.52
CA LYS A 156 0.32 21.34 8.62
C LYS A 156 -1.09 21.89 8.42
N ALA A 157 -2.01 21.06 7.91
CA ALA A 157 -3.40 21.41 7.74
C ALA A 157 -4.15 21.32 9.07
N SER A 158 -5.09 22.24 9.29
CA SER A 158 -6.04 22.22 10.41
C SER A 158 -7.47 22.36 9.87
N TRP A 159 -8.44 21.76 10.56
CA TRP A 159 -9.85 21.85 10.15
C TRP A 159 -10.32 23.30 10.05
N GLY A 160 -11.06 23.61 8.99
CA GLY A 160 -11.49 24.98 8.71
C GLY A 160 -10.49 25.87 7.95
N MET A 161 -9.27 25.39 7.62
CA MET A 161 -8.40 26.12 6.69
C MET A 161 -9.05 26.23 5.31
N SER A 162 -8.98 27.42 4.72
CA SER A 162 -9.35 27.65 3.32
C SER A 162 -8.25 27.16 2.35
N GLU A 163 -8.60 27.03 1.07
CA GLU A 163 -7.67 26.66 -0.01
C GLU A 163 -6.37 27.50 -0.01
N ALA A 164 -6.48 28.82 0.18
CA ALA A 164 -5.34 29.73 0.25
C ALA A 164 -4.48 29.52 1.51
N GLU A 165 -5.10 29.22 2.65
CA GLU A 165 -4.39 28.90 3.90
C GLU A 165 -3.66 27.56 3.80
N LEU A 166 -4.26 26.56 3.14
CA LEU A 166 -3.60 25.28 2.81
C LEU A 166 -2.40 25.49 1.88
N GLN A 167 -2.56 26.22 0.78
CA GLN A 167 -1.44 26.55 -0.11
C GLN A 167 -0.31 27.27 0.64
N ALA A 168 -0.63 28.24 1.51
CA ALA A 168 0.36 28.92 2.33
C ALA A 168 1.09 27.97 3.30
N ALA A 169 0.36 27.11 4.03
CA ALA A 169 0.92 26.16 4.99
C ALA A 169 1.89 25.16 4.33
N TYR A 170 1.59 24.72 3.11
CA TYR A 170 2.44 23.80 2.33
C TYR A 170 3.46 24.52 1.43
N GLY A 171 3.50 25.86 1.42
CA GLY A 171 4.46 26.66 0.68
C GLY A 171 4.27 26.64 -0.84
N GLY A 172 3.01 26.64 -1.30
CA GLY A 172 2.64 26.62 -2.72
C GLY A 172 2.85 25.27 -3.42
N LYS A 173 3.03 24.19 -2.64
CA LYS A 173 3.34 22.84 -3.15
C LYS A 173 2.13 21.94 -3.36
N LEU A 174 0.92 22.39 -3.04
CA LEU A 174 -0.28 21.60 -3.28
C LEU A 174 -0.66 21.73 -4.76
N GLN A 175 -0.92 20.59 -5.39
CA GLN A 175 -1.33 20.52 -6.79
C GLN A 175 -2.85 20.65 -6.87
N SER A 176 -3.36 21.40 -7.85
CA SER A 176 -4.79 21.38 -8.17
C SER A 176 -5.14 20.06 -8.83
N LEU A 177 -6.31 19.51 -8.50
CA LEU A 177 -6.96 18.54 -9.38
C LEU A 177 -7.51 19.26 -10.63
N ASP A 178 -7.58 18.55 -11.74
CA ASP A 178 -8.18 19.02 -13.00
C ASP A 178 -9.60 18.46 -13.16
N ASP A 179 -10.47 19.17 -13.88
CA ASP A 179 -11.88 18.77 -14.08
C ASP A 179 -12.01 17.41 -14.79
N SER A 180 -10.99 16.99 -15.55
CA SER A 180 -10.95 15.70 -16.23
C SER A 180 -10.75 14.52 -15.27
N ASP A 181 -10.01 14.74 -14.18
CA ASP A 181 -9.79 13.78 -13.09
C ASP A 181 -11.05 13.66 -12.22
N TYR A 182 -11.73 14.79 -11.93
CA TYR A 182 -12.87 14.95 -11.00
C TYR A 182 -13.97 13.87 -11.12
N TRP A 183 -14.30 13.39 -12.33
CA TRP A 183 -15.36 12.39 -12.52
C TRP A 183 -15.12 11.07 -11.76
N TYR A 184 -13.87 10.69 -11.52
CA TYR A 184 -13.54 9.48 -10.75
C TYR A 184 -13.63 9.70 -9.22
N TYR A 185 -13.59 10.95 -8.76
CA TYR A 185 -13.71 11.35 -7.35
C TYR A 185 -15.18 11.56 -6.94
N SER A 186 -16.13 11.48 -7.88
CA SER A 186 -17.56 11.79 -7.69
C SER A 186 -18.31 11.00 -6.60
N TYR A 187 -17.72 9.94 -6.02
CA TYR A 187 -18.25 9.27 -4.82
C TYR A 187 -17.83 9.93 -3.50
N ALA A 188 -16.91 10.89 -3.53
CA ALA A 188 -16.33 11.56 -2.36
C ALA A 188 -16.28 13.09 -2.55
N HIS A 189 -17.43 13.74 -2.32
CA HIS A 189 -17.56 15.17 -2.00
C HIS A 189 -17.26 16.18 -3.13
N GLU A 190 -18.16 17.15 -3.32
CA GLU A 190 -18.23 18.00 -4.52
C GLU A 190 -17.11 19.06 -4.65
N ASP A 191 -16.21 19.18 -3.68
CA ASP A 191 -15.18 20.25 -3.57
C ASP A 191 -13.77 19.72 -3.22
N GLU A 192 -13.37 18.57 -3.76
CA GLU A 192 -11.97 18.12 -3.73
C GLU A 192 -11.13 18.91 -4.76
N ARG A 193 -10.20 19.74 -4.28
CA ARG A 193 -9.47 20.70 -5.14
C ARG A 193 -7.95 20.60 -5.09
N LEU A 194 -7.39 20.21 -3.94
CA LEU A 194 -5.95 20.18 -3.73
C LEU A 194 -5.47 18.78 -3.35
N TYR A 195 -4.26 18.41 -3.76
CA TYR A 195 -3.61 17.20 -3.29
C TYR A 195 -2.10 17.36 -3.09
N THR A 196 -1.51 16.41 -2.37
CA THR A 196 -0.07 16.22 -2.25
C THR A 196 0.27 14.73 -2.20
N ARG A 197 1.55 14.37 -2.34
CA ARG A 197 2.03 12.99 -2.32
C ARG A 197 2.70 12.69 -0.98
N ARG A 198 2.42 11.52 -0.41
CA ARG A 198 3.01 11.06 0.84
C ARG A 198 3.35 9.57 0.76
N MET A 199 4.56 9.21 1.18
CA MET A 199 4.91 7.81 1.36
C MET A 199 4.29 7.27 2.66
N MET A 200 3.57 6.15 2.57
CA MET A 200 2.96 5.45 3.70
C MET A 200 3.21 3.95 3.55
N ALA A 201 3.77 3.32 4.58
CA ALA A 201 4.08 1.89 4.60
C ALA A 201 4.91 1.38 3.40
N GLY A 202 5.80 2.23 2.86
CA GLY A 202 6.67 1.92 1.71
C GLY A 202 6.10 2.30 0.35
N GLU A 203 4.81 2.61 0.27
CA GLU A 203 4.10 2.92 -0.99
C GLU A 203 3.73 4.41 -1.07
N TRP A 204 3.55 4.94 -2.28
CA TRP A 204 3.11 6.32 -2.49
C TRP A 204 1.58 6.44 -2.43
N TYR A 205 1.12 7.41 -1.65
CA TYR A 205 -0.28 7.78 -1.53
C TYR A 205 -0.49 9.24 -1.92
N GLU A 206 -1.61 9.51 -2.58
CA GLU A 206 -2.13 10.85 -2.83
C GLU A 206 -3.03 11.23 -1.64
N ALA A 207 -2.67 12.30 -0.94
CA ALA A 207 -3.47 12.91 0.11
C ALA A 207 -4.26 14.09 -0.50
N VAL A 208 -5.55 13.86 -0.72
CA VAL A 208 -6.51 14.83 -1.29
C VAL A 208 -7.18 15.60 -0.15
N PHE A 209 -7.26 16.92 -0.28
CA PHE A 209 -7.88 17.81 0.69
C PHE A 209 -9.31 18.12 0.26
N GLY A 210 -10.29 17.53 0.95
CA GLY A 210 -11.71 17.79 0.74
C GLY A 210 -12.15 19.06 1.46
N LEU A 211 -12.62 20.04 0.69
CA LEU A 211 -13.26 21.22 1.23
C LEU A 211 -14.77 20.98 1.39
N ASP A 212 -15.42 21.73 2.27
CA ASP A 212 -16.88 21.83 2.31
C ASP A 212 -17.40 22.92 1.34
N SER A 213 -18.71 23.07 1.27
CA SER A 213 -19.39 24.08 0.45
C SER A 213 -19.12 25.55 0.86
N GLN A 214 -18.32 25.79 1.92
CA GLN A 214 -17.81 27.11 2.30
C GLN A 214 -16.33 27.30 1.90
N GLY A 215 -15.74 26.33 1.19
CA GLY A 215 -14.33 26.32 0.82
C GLY A 215 -13.41 26.02 2.00
N ARG A 216 -13.90 25.34 3.04
CA ARG A 216 -13.19 25.08 4.30
C ARG A 216 -12.82 23.61 4.44
N LEU A 217 -11.60 23.30 4.88
CA LEU A 217 -11.12 21.93 5.02
C LEU A 217 -12.02 21.11 5.96
N SER A 218 -12.66 20.09 5.40
CA SER A 218 -13.64 19.22 6.06
C SER A 218 -13.25 17.73 6.07
N GLY A 219 -12.22 17.35 5.31
CA GLY A 219 -11.62 16.02 5.36
C GLY A 219 -10.34 15.94 4.55
N ILE A 220 -9.55 14.90 4.80
CA ILE A 220 -8.39 14.52 3.97
C ILE A 220 -8.51 13.03 3.64
N TYR A 221 -8.37 12.70 2.37
CA TYR A 221 -8.54 11.35 1.83
C TYR A 221 -7.23 10.89 1.24
N MET A 222 -6.69 9.80 1.77
CA MET A 222 -5.46 9.20 1.26
C MET A 222 -5.78 7.93 0.51
N ARG A 223 -5.23 7.79 -0.70
CA ARG A 223 -5.37 6.62 -1.57
C ARG A 223 -4.03 6.28 -2.21
N PRO A 224 -3.78 5.03 -2.65
CA PRO A 224 -2.58 4.69 -3.41
C PRO A 224 -2.45 5.52 -4.69
N GLU A 225 -1.23 5.86 -5.06
CA GLU A 225 -0.94 6.55 -6.32
C GLU A 225 -1.42 5.73 -7.54
N HIS A 226 -1.91 6.42 -8.57
CA HIS A 226 -2.31 5.82 -9.86
C HIS A 226 -3.32 4.65 -9.80
N TYR A 227 -4.13 4.58 -8.74
CA TYR A 227 -5.16 3.54 -8.57
C TYR A 227 -4.61 2.12 -8.62
N LYS A 228 -3.35 1.93 -8.17
CA LYS A 228 -2.74 0.60 -8.01
C LYS A 228 -3.69 -0.28 -7.18
N ALA A 229 -4.04 -1.45 -7.72
CA ALA A 229 -4.95 -2.38 -7.07
C ALA A 229 -4.36 -2.82 -5.72
N THR A 230 -5.07 -2.55 -4.62
CA THR A 230 -4.54 -2.83 -3.28
C THR A 230 -4.72 -4.29 -2.89
N THR A 231 -3.71 -4.83 -2.24
CA THR A 231 -3.72 -6.16 -1.64
C THR A 231 -4.27 -6.14 -0.20
N PRO A 232 -4.63 -7.31 0.38
CA PRO A 232 -4.83 -7.42 1.83
C PRO A 232 -3.61 -6.95 2.64
N GLU A 233 -2.41 -7.19 2.12
CA GLU A 233 -1.12 -6.89 2.75
C GLU A 233 -0.89 -5.37 2.86
N ASP A 234 -1.22 -4.60 1.81
CA ASP A 234 -1.17 -3.14 1.83
C ASP A 234 -2.02 -2.55 2.95
N PHE A 235 -3.22 -3.11 3.17
CA PHE A 235 -4.12 -2.66 4.24
C PHE A 235 -3.52 -2.94 5.61
N LEU A 236 -2.96 -4.14 5.81
CA LEU A 236 -2.28 -4.51 7.06
C LEU A 236 -1.02 -3.67 7.31
N ALA A 237 -0.31 -3.27 6.26
CA ALA A 237 0.87 -2.41 6.36
C ALA A 237 0.49 -0.97 6.80
N VAL A 238 -0.57 -0.40 6.23
CA VAL A 238 -1.14 0.89 6.66
C VAL A 238 -1.75 0.78 8.07
N GLU A 239 -2.47 -0.30 8.39
CA GLU A 239 -3.00 -0.57 9.73
C GLU A 239 -1.86 -0.60 10.76
N LYS A 240 -0.78 -1.36 10.50
CA LYS A 240 0.40 -1.44 11.37
C LYS A 240 1.07 -0.07 11.58
N MET A 241 1.17 0.75 10.53
CA MET A 241 1.72 2.12 10.61
C MET A 241 0.83 3.04 11.47
N LEU A 242 -0.49 2.99 11.29
CA LEU A 242 -1.44 3.75 12.12
C LEU A 242 -1.42 3.25 13.58
N ILE A 243 -1.31 1.94 13.81
CA ILE A 243 -1.17 1.36 15.17
C ILE A 243 0.11 1.84 15.84
N LEU A 244 1.24 1.86 15.12
CA LEU A 244 2.52 2.34 15.66
C LEU A 244 2.45 3.83 16.04
N ARG A 245 1.76 4.64 15.23
CA ARG A 245 1.66 6.10 15.41
C ARG A 245 0.62 6.54 16.44
N TYR A 246 -0.51 5.84 16.51
CA TYR A 246 -1.71 6.28 17.25
C TYR A 246 -2.22 5.27 18.30
N GLY A 247 -1.58 4.11 18.44
CA GLY A 247 -2.09 2.99 19.24
C GLY A 247 -3.16 2.18 18.51
N PRO A 248 -3.74 1.14 19.14
CA PRO A 248 -4.78 0.32 18.52
C PRO A 248 -6.04 1.15 18.15
N PRO A 249 -6.79 0.76 17.11
CA PRO A 249 -8.04 1.41 16.76
C PRO A 249 -9.07 1.27 17.89
N HIS A 250 -9.94 2.27 18.02
CA HIS A 250 -11.00 2.30 19.03
C HIS A 250 -12.13 1.32 18.71
N ASP A 251 -12.39 1.12 17.42
CA ASP A 251 -13.30 0.11 16.90
C ASP A 251 -12.78 -0.48 15.58
N ALA A 252 -13.13 -1.75 15.37
CA ALA A 252 -12.81 -2.51 14.18
C ALA A 252 -14.06 -3.28 13.74
N SER A 253 -14.30 -3.33 12.43
CA SER A 253 -15.39 -4.11 11.84
C SER A 253 -14.98 -4.66 10.48
N GLY A 254 -15.68 -5.70 10.02
CA GLY A 254 -15.34 -6.41 8.79
C GLY A 254 -14.08 -7.29 8.90
N SER A 255 -13.87 -8.10 7.87
CA SER A 255 -12.75 -9.03 7.72
C SER A 255 -12.55 -9.38 6.24
N GLY A 256 -11.32 -9.64 5.81
CA GLY A 256 -11.03 -10.04 4.44
C GLY A 256 -11.10 -8.86 3.46
N THR A 257 -12.01 -8.92 2.48
CA THR A 257 -12.15 -7.92 1.41
C THR A 257 -12.68 -6.57 1.88
N ASP A 258 -13.45 -6.57 2.96
CA ASP A 258 -14.11 -5.40 3.52
C ASP A 258 -13.74 -5.29 5.00
N ALA A 259 -12.96 -4.27 5.34
CA ALA A 259 -12.40 -4.09 6.68
C ALA A 259 -12.33 -2.60 7.02
N ILE A 260 -12.76 -2.24 8.23
CA ILE A 260 -12.78 -0.86 8.70
C ILE A 260 -12.14 -0.82 10.09
N ARG A 261 -11.28 0.18 10.31
CA ARG A 261 -10.69 0.55 11.61
C ARG A 261 -10.91 2.05 11.82
N ASN A 262 -11.32 2.47 13.00
CA ASN A 262 -11.35 3.91 13.31
C ASN A 262 -10.58 4.23 14.60
N TRP A 263 -9.83 5.33 14.56
CA TRP A 263 -9.18 5.97 15.70
C TRP A 263 -9.92 7.27 15.98
N ARG A 264 -10.40 7.45 17.22
CA ARG A 264 -11.17 8.64 17.61
C ARG A 264 -10.34 9.52 18.53
N PHE A 265 -10.24 10.79 18.17
CA PHE A 265 -9.57 11.84 18.92
C PHE A 265 -10.60 12.97 19.20
N PRO A 266 -10.38 13.82 20.22
CA PRO A 266 -11.28 14.92 20.57
C PRO A 266 -11.67 15.87 19.43
N SER A 267 -10.82 16.05 18.41
CA SER A 267 -11.12 16.86 17.21
C SER A 267 -10.99 16.14 15.86
N THR A 268 -10.44 14.92 15.79
CA THR A 268 -10.36 14.13 14.54
C THR A 268 -10.82 12.69 14.72
N THR A 269 -11.44 12.13 13.69
CA THR A 269 -11.58 10.68 13.50
C THR A 269 -10.73 10.29 12.30
N ILE A 270 -9.81 9.33 12.50
CA ILE A 270 -9.08 8.67 11.41
C ILE A 270 -9.80 7.36 11.12
N ARG A 271 -10.16 7.11 9.86
CA ARG A 271 -10.74 5.87 9.40
C ARG A 271 -9.81 5.25 8.37
N LEU A 272 -9.40 4.00 8.59
CA LEU A 272 -8.81 3.15 7.57
C LEU A 272 -9.92 2.21 7.08
N ASN A 273 -10.18 2.19 5.78
CA ASN A 273 -11.17 1.30 5.18
C ASN A 273 -10.62 0.58 3.96
N ARG A 274 -10.97 -0.69 3.84
CA ARG A 274 -10.88 -1.51 2.63
C ARG A 274 -12.30 -1.80 2.16
N TYR A 275 -12.58 -1.59 0.88
CA TYR A 275 -13.85 -2.00 0.25
C TYR A 275 -13.60 -2.78 -1.04
N GLY A 276 -14.41 -3.82 -1.27
CA GLY A 276 -14.44 -4.58 -2.53
C GLY A 276 -13.10 -5.24 -2.89
N GLY A 277 -12.22 -5.41 -1.90
CA GLY A 277 -10.87 -5.93 -2.08
C GLY A 277 -9.84 -4.97 -2.73
N GLN A 278 -10.22 -3.80 -3.24
CA GLN A 278 -9.35 -2.96 -4.10
C GLN A 278 -9.10 -1.52 -3.64
N VAL A 279 -9.96 -0.93 -2.81
CA VAL A 279 -9.81 0.46 -2.37
C VAL A 279 -9.41 0.50 -0.91
N ILE A 280 -8.13 0.80 -0.64
CA ILE A 280 -7.70 1.33 0.65
C ILE A 280 -7.88 2.84 0.62
N ALA A 281 -8.66 3.37 1.58
CA ALA A 281 -8.63 4.79 1.90
C ALA A 281 -8.25 5.01 3.37
N VAL A 282 -7.50 6.08 3.61
CA VAL A 282 -7.36 6.66 4.96
C VAL A 282 -8.06 8.00 4.98
N GLU A 283 -9.22 8.07 5.64
CA GLU A 283 -9.96 9.31 5.83
C GLU A 283 -9.55 9.96 7.17
N TYR A 284 -9.15 11.23 7.15
CA TYR A 284 -9.04 12.07 8.34
C TYR A 284 -10.19 13.07 8.29
N LYS A 285 -11.08 13.07 9.30
CA LYS A 285 -12.26 13.94 9.35
C LYS A 285 -12.39 14.61 10.72
N PRO A 286 -12.93 15.84 10.82
CA PRO A 286 -13.23 16.47 12.09
C PRO A 286 -14.26 15.63 12.86
N THR A 287 -14.01 15.38 14.14
CA THR A 287 -14.95 14.66 15.01
C THR A 287 -16.19 15.53 15.23
N ARG A 288 -17.32 15.13 14.64
CA ARG A 288 -18.62 15.77 14.90
C ARG A 288 -19.02 15.50 16.35
N ARG A 289 -19.32 16.56 17.09
CA ARG A 289 -19.88 16.53 18.46
C ARG A 289 -21.40 16.55 18.42
#